data_AF-A0A915Q3Z0-F1
#
_entry.id   AF-A0A915Q3Z0-F1
#
_cell.length_a   1.000
_cell.length_b   1.000
_cell.length_c   1.000
_cell.angle_alpha   90.00
_cell.angle_beta   90.00
_cell.angle_gamma   90.00
#
_symmetry.space_group_name_H-M   'P 1'
#
loop_
_entity.id
_entity.type
_entity.pdbx_description
1 polymer ?
#
loop_
_entity_poly.entity_id
_entity_poly.type
_entity_poly.pdbx_seq_one_letter_code
_entity_poly.pdbx_strand_id
1 'polypeptide(L)'
;MLIAELKEIFLLYDEELDGKIDGTQIGDVVRAAGLKPTNAMVVKASGSEYKRKGEKRLTFEEWMPIYEQLSKEKIMAAELRHVLMALGERLSAEEADEIMKGCEDAEGMVSYEAFVKKVLAGPFPDD
;
A
#
# COMPACT_ATOMS: atom_id res chain seq x y z
N MET A 1 8.35 -0.52 9.22
CA MET A 1 8.43 0.85 9.73
C MET A 1 7.77 0.89 11.09
N LEU A 2 8.41 1.54 12.05
CA LEU A 2 7.92 1.69 13.42
C LEU A 2 6.88 2.82 13.49
N ILE A 3 5.96 2.75 14.46
CA ILE A 3 4.93 3.79 14.67
C ILE A 3 5.57 5.16 14.94
N ALA A 4 6.72 5.19 15.62
CA ALA A 4 7.46 6.43 15.87
C ALA A 4 7.95 7.09 14.57
N GLU A 5 8.52 6.31 13.65
CA GLU A 5 8.99 6.80 12.34
C GLU A 5 7.81 7.35 11.51
N LEU A 6 6.66 6.66 11.55
CA LEU A 6 5.43 7.13 10.90
C LEU A 6 4.97 8.48 11.45
N LYS A 7 5.02 8.66 12.78
CA LYS A 7 4.62 9.91 13.43
C LYS A 7 5.59 11.04 13.11
N GLU A 8 6.89 10.76 13.04
CA GLU A 8 7.88 11.74 12.59
C GLU A 8 7.61 12.19 11.16
N ILE A 9 7.38 11.25 10.23
CA ILE A 9 7.02 11.56 8.83
C ILE A 9 5.75 12.40 8.78
N PHE A 10 4.71 12.05 9.53
CA PHE A 10 3.46 12.81 9.58
C PHE A 10 3.69 14.27 10.01
N LEU A 11 4.48 14.48 11.06
CA LEU A 11 4.74 15.81 11.60
C LEU A 11 5.63 16.68 10.68
N LEU A 12 6.36 16.09 9.73
CA LEU A 12 7.07 16.88 8.70
C LEU A 12 6.11 17.64 7.77
N TYR A 13 4.86 17.20 7.68
CA TYR A 13 3.82 17.80 6.84
C TYR A 13 2.85 18.70 7.63
N ASP A 14 3.00 18.75 8.96
CA ASP A 14 2.25 19.68 9.80
C ASP A 14 2.82 21.09 9.66
N GLU A 15 2.24 21.86 8.74
CA GLU A 15 2.64 23.24 8.45
C GLU A 15 2.32 24.19 9.60
N GLU A 16 1.33 23.87 10.46
CA GLU A 16 0.83 24.75 11.52
C GLU A 16 1.41 24.40 12.91
N LEU A 17 2.12 23.28 13.03
CA LEU A 17 2.70 22.74 14.27
C LEU A 17 1.66 22.49 15.38
N ASP A 18 0.43 22.15 15.00
CA ASP A 18 -0.67 21.84 15.92
C ASP A 18 -1.00 20.34 16.01
N GLY A 19 -0.16 19.50 15.39
CA GLY A 19 -0.29 18.05 15.32
C GLY A 19 -1.24 17.57 14.22
N LYS A 20 -1.56 18.40 13.22
CA LYS A 20 -2.53 18.05 12.16
C LYS A 20 -2.02 18.38 10.77
N ILE A 21 -2.42 17.56 9.80
CA ILE A 21 -2.19 17.81 8.36
C ILE A 21 -3.50 18.12 7.65
N ASP A 22 -3.44 18.85 6.55
CA ASP A 22 -4.56 19.02 5.64
C ASP A 22 -4.90 17.70 4.94
N GLY A 23 -6.19 17.46 4.69
CA GLY A 23 -6.66 16.26 3.99
C GLY A 23 -6.03 16.04 2.62
N THR A 24 -5.65 17.11 1.93
CA THR A 24 -4.96 17.01 0.64
C THR A 24 -3.55 16.42 0.75
N GLN A 25 -2.94 16.47 1.93
CA GLN A 25 -1.60 15.93 2.19
C GLN A 25 -1.58 14.43 2.50
N ILE A 26 -2.73 13.78 2.75
CA ILE A 26 -2.81 12.35 3.11
C ILE A 26 -1.99 11.48 2.13
N GLY A 27 -2.19 11.69 0.82
CA GLY A 27 -1.51 10.90 -0.20
C GLY A 27 0.01 11.09 -0.21
N ASP A 28 0.49 12.29 0.10
CA ASP A 28 1.92 12.60 0.11
C ASP A 28 2.59 12.04 1.36
N VAL A 29 1.94 12.14 2.53
CA VAL A 29 2.43 11.52 3.77
C VAL A 29 2.49 10.00 3.62
N VAL A 30 1.47 9.37 3.03
CA VAL A 30 1.47 7.93 2.78
C VAL A 30 2.59 7.50 1.83
N ARG A 31 2.95 8.34 0.85
CA ARG A 31 4.08 8.09 -0.05
C ARG A 31 5.43 8.27 0.63
N ALA A 32 5.58 9.31 1.46
CA ALA A 32 6.76 9.52 2.27
C ALA A 32 6.97 8.36 3.27
N ALA A 33 5.88 7.79 3.76
CA ALA A 33 5.82 6.59 4.57
C ALA A 33 6.12 5.29 3.78
N GLY A 34 6.45 5.38 2.49
CA GLY A 34 6.96 4.27 1.67
C GLY A 34 5.90 3.47 0.91
N LEU A 35 4.61 3.76 1.07
CA LEU A 35 3.56 3.15 0.25
C LEU A 35 3.48 3.83 -1.12
N LYS A 36 2.90 3.15 -2.12
CA LYS A 36 2.76 3.69 -3.48
C LYS A 36 1.31 3.73 -3.96
N PRO A 37 0.38 4.37 -3.22
CA PRO A 37 -1.03 4.40 -3.61
C PRO A 37 -1.29 5.37 -4.78
N THR A 38 -2.24 5.01 -5.62
CA THR A 38 -2.82 5.92 -6.61
C THR A 38 -3.74 6.93 -5.92
N ASN A 39 -4.02 8.06 -6.57
CA ASN A 39 -4.97 9.05 -6.02
C ASN A 39 -6.37 8.46 -5.81
N ALA A 40 -6.79 7.51 -6.65
CA ALA A 40 -8.07 6.81 -6.49
C ALA A 40 -8.10 5.96 -5.21
N MET A 41 -7.01 5.27 -4.90
CA MET A 41 -6.88 4.48 -3.66
C MET A 41 -6.90 5.39 -2.43
N VAL A 42 -6.14 6.49 -2.45
CA VAL A 42 -6.13 7.46 -1.34
C VAL A 42 -7.54 7.98 -1.09
N VAL A 43 -8.25 8.40 -2.13
CA VAL A 43 -9.65 8.87 -2.02
C VAL A 43 -10.59 7.80 -1.49
N LYS A 44 -10.41 6.54 -1.90
CA LYS A 44 -11.23 5.41 -1.43
C LYS A 44 -10.98 5.13 0.06
N ALA A 45 -9.74 5.27 0.53
CA ALA A 45 -9.36 5.03 1.92
C ALA A 45 -9.67 6.21 2.85
N SER A 46 -9.47 7.45 2.38
CA SER A 46 -9.73 8.66 3.18
C SER A 46 -11.19 9.09 3.12
N GLY A 47 -11.88 8.92 1.98
CA GLY A 47 -13.19 9.51 1.73
C GLY A 47 -13.10 10.83 0.96
N SER A 48 -14.24 11.27 0.39
CA SER A 48 -14.29 12.44 -0.52
C SER A 48 -14.15 13.80 0.16
N GLU A 49 -14.29 13.86 1.49
CA GLU A 49 -14.19 15.07 2.31
C GLU A 49 -12.76 15.62 2.45
N TYR A 50 -11.74 14.86 2.03
CA TYR A 50 -10.33 15.27 2.11
C TYR A 50 -9.75 15.76 0.77
N LYS A 51 -10.60 15.97 -0.23
CA LYS A 51 -10.15 16.31 -1.59
C LYS A 51 -9.76 17.77 -1.78
N ARG A 52 -10.19 18.67 -0.90
CA ARG A 52 -10.03 20.11 -1.08
C ARG A 52 -9.32 20.72 0.11
N LYS A 53 -8.36 21.59 -0.21
CA LYS A 53 -7.54 22.28 0.77
C LYS A 53 -8.41 23.12 1.69
N GLY A 54 -8.17 23.02 3.00
CA GLY A 54 -8.86 23.76 4.04
C GLY A 54 -10.25 23.22 4.41
N GLU A 55 -10.76 22.16 3.77
CA GLU A 55 -12.05 21.57 4.16
C GLU A 55 -11.94 20.77 5.46
N LYS A 56 -10.87 19.97 5.61
CA LYS A 56 -10.67 19.11 6.77
C LYS A 56 -9.20 18.84 7.03
N ARG A 57 -8.83 18.85 8.31
CA ARG A 57 -7.50 18.49 8.81
C ARG A 57 -7.61 17.26 9.70
N LEU A 58 -6.56 16.44 9.75
CA LEU A 58 -6.55 15.19 10.50
C LEU A 58 -5.39 15.17 11.47
N THR A 59 -5.60 14.53 12.62
CA THR A 59 -4.55 14.11 13.55
C THR A 59 -3.84 12.85 13.06
N PHE A 60 -2.71 12.51 13.67
CA PHE A 60 -2.00 11.26 13.38
C PHE A 60 -2.89 10.02 13.62
N GLU A 61 -3.69 10.05 14.67
CA GLU A 61 -4.59 8.97 15.07
C GLU A 61 -5.74 8.77 14.06
N GLU A 62 -6.21 9.84 13.41
CA GLU A 62 -7.20 9.78 12.33
C GLU A 62 -6.59 9.35 10.99
N TRP A 63 -5.31 9.66 10.77
CA TRP A 63 -4.59 9.27 9.56
C TRP A 63 -4.15 7.79 9.58
N MET A 64 -3.81 7.25 10.76
CA MET A 64 -3.28 5.88 10.91
C MET A 64 -4.18 4.79 10.31
N PRO A 65 -5.52 4.79 10.48
CA PRO A 65 -6.40 3.82 9.84
C PRO A 65 -6.36 3.88 8.31
N ILE A 66 -6.20 5.09 7.74
CA ILE A 66 -6.08 5.29 6.28
C ILE A 66 -4.78 4.65 5.79
N TYR A 67 -3.68 4.89 6.50
CA TYR A 67 -2.39 4.27 6.21
C TYR A 67 -2.46 2.75 6.31
N GLU A 68 -3.04 2.20 7.38
CA GLU A 68 -3.18 0.75 7.55
C GLU A 68 -4.00 0.12 6.43
N GLN A 69 -5.10 0.76 6.02
CA GLN A 69 -5.91 0.28 4.90
C GLN A 69 -5.09 0.26 3.60
N LEU A 70 -4.37 1.34 3.29
CA LEU A 70 -3.53 1.43 2.09
C LEU A 70 -2.33 0.47 2.13
N SER A 71 -1.81 0.17 3.32
CA SER A 71 -0.70 -0.79 3.50
C SER A 71 -1.12 -2.23 3.21
N LYS A 72 -2.42 -2.52 3.30
CA LYS A 72 -3.01 -3.83 3.07
C LYS A 72 -3.53 -3.99 1.64
N GLU A 73 -3.23 -3.05 0.74
CA GLU A 73 -3.74 -3.14 -0.63
C GLU A 73 -3.22 -4.41 -1.32
N LYS A 74 -4.12 -5.05 -2.04
CA LYS A 74 -3.89 -6.29 -2.77
C LYS A 74 -4.18 -6.05 -4.26
N ILE A 75 -3.58 -6.87 -5.10
CA ILE A 75 -3.87 -6.96 -6.53
C ILE A 75 -4.69 -8.22 -6.80
N MET A 76 -5.58 -8.20 -7.80
CA MET A 76 -6.25 -9.43 -8.24
C MET A 76 -5.20 -10.46 -8.68
N ALA A 77 -5.33 -11.71 -8.25
CA ALA A 77 -4.40 -12.77 -8.65
C ALA A 77 -4.30 -12.89 -10.18
N ALA A 78 -5.44 -12.78 -10.87
CA ALA A 78 -5.49 -12.80 -12.33
C ALA A 78 -4.67 -11.66 -12.97
N GLU A 79 -4.67 -10.46 -12.39
CA GLU A 79 -3.90 -9.32 -12.90
C GLU A 79 -2.40 -9.54 -12.69
N LEU A 80 -2.00 -10.00 -11.50
CA LEU A 80 -0.62 -10.33 -11.20
C LEU A 80 -0.10 -11.44 -12.13
N ARG A 81 -0.90 -12.50 -12.33
CA ARG A 81 -0.59 -13.60 -13.26
C ARG A 81 -0.39 -13.09 -14.68
N HIS A 82 -1.29 -12.22 -15.15
CA HIS A 82 -1.16 -11.63 -16.48
C HIS A 82 0.14 -10.83 -16.63
N VAL A 83 0.50 -10.03 -15.62
CA VAL A 83 1.74 -9.24 -15.62
C VAL A 83 2.99 -10.13 -15.73
N LEU A 84 3.06 -11.21 -14.95
CA LEU A 84 4.19 -12.16 -14.95
C LEU A 84 4.37 -12.88 -16.30
N MET A 85 3.28 -13.07 -17.05
CA MET A 85 3.30 -13.73 -18.37
C MET A 85 3.47 -12.74 -19.53
N ALA A 86 3.18 -11.45 -19.35
CA ALA A 86 3.16 -10.46 -20.43
C ALA A 86 4.39 -9.54 -20.46
N LEU A 87 4.94 -9.18 -19.30
CA LEU A 87 5.97 -8.15 -19.17
C LEU A 87 7.34 -8.75 -18.78
N GLY A 88 8.43 -8.16 -19.28
CA GLY A 88 9.80 -8.55 -18.93
C GLY A 88 10.23 -9.92 -19.46
N GLU A 89 10.99 -10.67 -18.64
CA GLU A 89 11.22 -12.10 -18.85
C GLU A 89 9.94 -12.85 -18.47
N ARG A 90 9.25 -13.33 -19.49
CA ARG A 90 7.92 -13.89 -19.36
C ARG A 90 8.00 -15.30 -18.81
N LEU A 91 7.25 -15.53 -17.74
CA LEU A 91 7.03 -16.88 -17.21
C LEU A 91 6.03 -17.64 -18.09
N SER A 92 6.18 -18.95 -18.13
CA SER A 92 5.15 -19.86 -18.66
C SER A 92 3.92 -19.85 -17.74
N ALA A 93 2.80 -20.40 -18.22
CA ALA A 93 1.59 -20.54 -17.41
C ALA A 93 1.85 -21.39 -16.16
N GLU A 94 2.62 -22.46 -16.34
CA GLU A 94 2.97 -23.42 -15.29
C GLU A 94 3.88 -22.77 -14.24
N GLU A 95 4.89 -22.01 -14.67
CA GLU A 95 5.80 -21.28 -13.76
C GLU A 95 5.06 -20.20 -12.97
N ALA A 96 4.13 -19.47 -13.61
CA ALA A 96 3.31 -18.47 -12.96
C ALA A 96 2.35 -19.09 -11.92
N ASP A 97 1.74 -20.23 -12.25
CA ASP A 97 0.84 -20.94 -11.33
C ASP A 97 1.62 -21.50 -10.12
N GLU A 98 2.85 -21.97 -10.33
CA GLU A 98 3.72 -22.49 -9.27
C GLU A 98 4.13 -21.39 -8.27
N ILE A 99 4.63 -20.25 -8.77
CA ILE A 99 5.10 -19.15 -7.91
C ILE A 99 3.95 -18.48 -7.15
N MET A 100 2.77 -18.38 -7.76
CA MET A 100 1.58 -17.76 -7.17
C MET A 100 0.79 -18.68 -6.23
N LYS A 101 1.11 -19.98 -6.20
CA LYS A 101 0.39 -20.96 -5.38
C LYS A 101 0.31 -20.55 -3.91
N GLY A 102 -0.91 -20.41 -3.40
CA GLY A 102 -1.18 -20.07 -2.00
C GLY A 102 -0.93 -18.61 -1.62
N CYS A 103 -0.73 -17.72 -2.59
CA CYS A 103 -0.59 -16.28 -2.37
C CYS A 103 -1.93 -15.53 -2.38
N GLU A 104 -2.98 -16.19 -2.87
CA GLU A 104 -4.33 -15.66 -2.98
C GLU A 104 -5.11 -15.87 -1.68
N ASP A 105 -5.91 -14.88 -1.30
CA ASP A 105 -6.88 -15.00 -0.20
C ASP A 105 -8.25 -15.52 -0.69
N ALA A 106 -9.23 -15.55 0.21
CA ALA A 106 -10.60 -16.01 -0.09
C ALA A 106 -11.34 -15.14 -1.12
N GLU A 107 -10.84 -13.93 -1.41
CA GLU A 107 -11.40 -13.00 -2.40
C GLU A 107 -10.66 -13.07 -3.75
N GLY A 108 -9.66 -13.95 -3.89
CA GLY A 108 -8.82 -14.04 -5.09
C GLY A 108 -7.82 -12.90 -5.21
N MET A 109 -7.50 -12.25 -4.09
CA MET A 109 -6.60 -11.10 -4.02
C MET A 109 -5.24 -11.53 -3.47
N VAL A 110 -4.17 -10.90 -3.96
CA VAL A 110 -2.78 -11.16 -3.57
C VAL A 110 -2.16 -9.90 -2.98
N SER A 111 -1.59 -9.99 -1.78
CA SER A 111 -0.72 -8.93 -1.27
C SER A 111 0.59 -8.93 -2.05
N TYR A 112 0.84 -7.87 -2.82
CA TYR A 112 2.04 -7.73 -3.63
C TYR A 112 3.31 -7.82 -2.78
N GLU A 113 3.34 -7.17 -1.61
CA GLU A 113 4.51 -7.20 -0.73
C GLU A 113 4.78 -8.61 -0.19
N ALA A 114 3.74 -9.34 0.23
CA ALA A 114 3.88 -10.71 0.70
C ALA A 114 4.36 -11.64 -0.42
N PHE A 115 3.81 -11.47 -1.63
CA PHE A 115 4.24 -12.21 -2.81
C PHE A 115 5.72 -11.98 -3.10
N VAL A 116 6.18 -10.72 -3.17
CA VAL A 116 7.59 -10.39 -3.42
C VAL A 116 8.50 -11.01 -2.34
N LYS A 117 8.13 -10.91 -1.06
CA LYS A 117 8.92 -11.52 0.03
C LYS A 117 9.03 -13.03 -0.12
N LYS A 118 7.94 -13.72 -0.46
CA LYS A 118 7.94 -15.16 -0.72
C LYS A 118 8.86 -15.52 -1.88
N VAL A 119 8.80 -14.78 -2.99
CA VAL A 119 9.66 -15.03 -4.16
C VAL A 119 11.14 -14.85 -3.80
N LEU A 120 11.48 -13.80 -3.05
CA LEU A 120 12.86 -13.52 -2.65
C LEU A 120 13.41 -14.50 -1.60
N ALA A 121 12.55 -15.06 -0.74
CA ALA A 121 12.94 -16.12 0.19
C ALA A 121 13.30 -17.44 -0.53
N GLY A 122 12.87 -17.60 -1.79
CA GLY A 122 13.10 -18.80 -2.57
C GLY A 122 12.28 -20.00 -2.07
N PRO A 123 12.46 -21.18 -2.69
CA PRO A 123 11.73 -22.40 -2.34
C PRO A 123 12.12 -23.00 -0.98
N PHE A 124 13.24 -22.56 -0.40
CA PHE A 124 13.75 -22.99 0.90
C PHE A 124 14.05 -21.76 1.76
N PRO A 125 13.07 -21.22 2.48
CA PRO A 125 13.32 -20.14 3.43
C PRO A 125 14.27 -20.67 4.51
N ASP A 126 15.28 -19.88 4.88
CA ASP A 126 16.19 -20.23 5.98
C ASP A 126 15.37 -20.49 7.26
N ASP A 127 15.51 -21.70 7.83
CA ASP A 127 14.82 -22.19 9.05
C ASP A 127 15.03 -21.28 10.28
#